data_AF-A0A964VP36-F1
#
_entry.id   AF-A0A964VP36-F1
#
_cell.length_a   1.000
_cell.length_b   1.000
_cell.length_c   1.000
_cell.angle_alpha   90.00
_cell.angle_beta   90.00
_cell.angle_gamma   90.00
#
_symmetry.space_group_name_H-M   'P 1'
#
loop_
_entity.id
_entity.type
_entity.pdbx_description
1 polymer ?
#
loop_
_entity_poly.entity_id
_entity_poly.type
_entity_poly.pdbx_seq_one_letter_code
_entity_poly.pdbx_strand_id
1 'polypeptide(L)'
;MNPARSTDQGTPLDWLNIIQRGGTEDWKRLYQLCRDAAVARQVADILRLRDPDLLASARLWKFLLEDLHPGMCVELDETRQNIGV
;
A
#
# COMPACT_ATOMS: atom_id res chain seq x y z
N MET A 1 -28.17 -14.55 10.43
CA MET A 1 -27.79 -13.37 11.23
C MET A 1 -26.80 -12.56 10.41
N ASN A 2 -27.23 -11.37 9.99
CA ASN A 2 -26.36 -10.36 9.38
C ASN A 2 -25.59 -9.67 10.49
N PRO A 3 -24.29 -9.42 10.32
CA PRO A 3 -23.76 -8.12 10.67
C PRO A 3 -23.37 -7.45 9.36
N ALA A 4 -24.21 -6.50 8.93
CA ALA A 4 -23.72 -5.40 8.13
C ALA A 4 -22.64 -4.70 8.97
N ARG A 5 -21.39 -5.17 8.85
CA ARG A 5 -20.24 -4.41 9.31
C ARG A 5 -20.05 -3.31 8.30
N SER A 6 -20.58 -2.14 8.62
CA SER A 6 -20.07 -0.86 8.12
C SER A 6 -18.60 -0.75 8.54
N THR A 7 -17.71 -1.43 7.82
CA THR A 7 -16.28 -1.15 7.81
C THR A 7 -15.98 -0.45 6.50
N ASP A 8 -16.51 0.78 6.38
CA ASP A 8 -16.17 1.73 5.32
C ASP A 8 -14.73 2.27 5.49
N GLN A 9 -14.10 1.95 6.63
CA GLN A 9 -12.71 2.26 6.93
C GLN A 9 -11.88 0.98 6.73
N GLY A 10 -11.27 0.84 5.56
CA GLY A 10 -10.32 -0.25 5.33
C GLY A 10 -9.15 -0.14 6.32
N THR A 11 -8.72 -1.29 6.84
CA THR A 11 -7.65 -1.33 7.84
C THR A 11 -6.27 -1.41 7.17
N PRO A 12 -5.19 -1.06 7.87
CA PRO A 12 -3.83 -1.22 7.35
C PRO A 12 -3.51 -2.62 6.79
N LEU A 13 -4.08 -3.67 7.39
CA LEU A 13 -3.90 -5.04 6.89
C LEU A 13 -4.69 -5.31 5.59
N ASP A 14 -5.82 -4.64 5.37
CA ASP A 14 -6.56 -4.72 4.12
C ASP A 14 -5.74 -4.13 2.97
N TRP A 15 -5.07 -2.99 3.20
CA TRP A 15 -4.21 -2.38 2.18
C TRP A 15 -3.03 -3.28 1.82
N LEU A 16 -2.41 -3.91 2.83
CA LEU A 16 -1.36 -4.90 2.57
C LEU A 16 -1.93 -6.05 1.72
N ASN A 17 -3.03 -6.68 2.15
CA ASN A 17 -3.63 -7.80 1.41
C ASN A 17 -3.96 -7.44 -0.04
N ILE A 18 -4.47 -6.23 -0.30
CA ILE A 18 -4.74 -5.74 -1.65
C ILE A 18 -3.44 -5.60 -2.46
N ILE A 19 -2.39 -5.01 -1.87
CA ILE A 19 -1.10 -4.84 -2.56
C ILE A 19 -0.44 -6.19 -2.85
N GLN A 20 -0.58 -7.18 -1.96
CA GLN A 20 0.05 -8.50 -2.10
C GLN A 20 -0.73 -9.47 -3.00
N ARG A 21 -2.07 -9.50 -2.86
CA ARG A 21 -2.94 -10.55 -3.41
C ARG A 21 -4.18 -10.01 -4.13
N GLY A 22 -4.40 -8.71 -4.08
CA GLY A 22 -5.56 -8.06 -4.67
C GLY A 22 -5.54 -8.15 -6.20
N GLY A 23 -6.73 -8.24 -6.78
CA GLY A 23 -6.89 -8.18 -8.23
C GLY A 23 -6.87 -6.73 -8.74
N THR A 24 -7.04 -6.58 -10.05
CA THR A 24 -7.08 -5.27 -10.72
C THR A 24 -8.13 -4.32 -10.14
N GLU A 25 -9.30 -4.84 -9.76
CA GLU A 25 -10.38 -4.01 -9.20
C GLU A 25 -10.07 -3.51 -7.78
N ASP A 26 -9.43 -4.35 -6.96
CA ASP A 26 -8.97 -3.94 -5.62
C ASP A 26 -7.89 -2.85 -5.73
N TRP A 27 -6.99 -2.99 -6.70
CA TRP A 27 -5.96 -1.99 -6.99
C TRP A 27 -6.56 -0.65 -7.40
N LYS A 28 -7.56 -0.65 -8.29
CA LYS A 28 -8.27 0.57 -8.69
C LYS A 28 -8.97 1.23 -7.50
N ARG A 29 -9.63 0.44 -6.65
CA ARG A 29 -10.28 0.94 -5.44
C ARG A 29 -9.27 1.57 -4.48
N LEU A 30 -8.17 0.88 -4.20
CA LEU A 30 -7.11 1.41 -3.33
C LEU A 30 -6.52 2.70 -3.91
N TYR A 31 -6.30 2.76 -5.21
CA TYR A 31 -5.80 3.96 -5.89
C TYR A 31 -6.74 5.15 -5.72
N GLN A 32 -8.05 4.96 -5.84
CA GLN A 32 -9.03 6.02 -5.59
C GLN A 32 -9.01 6.50 -4.13
N LEU A 33 -8.85 5.59 -3.18
CA LEU A 33 -8.77 5.93 -1.76
C LEU A 33 -7.48 6.68 -1.42
N CYS A 34 -6.36 6.34 -2.07
CA CYS A 34 -5.09 7.05 -1.94
C CYS A 34 -5.09 8.49 -2.46
N ARG A 35 -6.18 8.98 -3.07
CA ARG A 35 -6.35 10.42 -3.32
C ARG A 35 -6.49 11.22 -2.03
N ASP A 36 -6.94 10.57 -0.96
CA ASP A 36 -6.90 11.14 0.39
C ASP A 36 -5.48 11.00 0.96
N ALA A 37 -4.90 12.10 1.41
CA ALA A 37 -3.53 12.14 1.93
C ALA A 37 -3.36 11.28 3.21
N ALA A 38 -4.39 11.17 4.05
CA ALA A 38 -4.35 10.35 5.25
C ALA A 38 -4.32 8.85 4.92
N VAL A 39 -5.08 8.44 3.89
CA VAL A 39 -5.04 7.05 3.41
C VAL A 39 -3.72 6.76 2.72
N ALA A 40 -3.26 7.66 1.84
CA ALA A 40 -1.96 7.55 1.19
C ALA A 40 -0.82 7.37 2.20
N ARG A 41 -0.85 8.11 3.31
CA ARG A 41 0.13 7.99 4.39
C ARG A 41 0.10 6.62 5.05
N GLN A 42 -1.09 6.10 5.37
CA GLN A 42 -1.23 4.76 5.93
C GLN A 42 -0.69 3.70 4.97
N VAL A 43 -1.02 3.80 3.68
CA VAL A 43 -0.52 2.88 2.65
C VAL A 43 1.01 2.94 2.57
N ALA A 44 1.61 4.13 2.60
CA ALA A 44 3.06 4.30 2.63
C ALA A 44 3.71 3.61 3.85
N ASP A 45 3.11 3.74 5.04
CA ASP A 45 3.63 3.08 6.25
C ASP A 45 3.53 1.56 6.16
N ILE A 46 2.49 1.02 5.53
CA ILE A 46 2.33 -0.43 5.33
C ILE A 46 3.29 -0.96 4.28
N LEU A 47 3.57 -0.18 3.24
CA LEU A 47 4.58 -0.51 2.24
C LEU A 47 5.96 -0.69 2.89
N ARG A 48 6.28 0.00 4.00
CA ARG A 48 7.52 -0.25 4.75
C ARG A 48 7.53 -1.61 5.46
N LEU A 49 6.37 -2.10 5.88
CA LEU A 49 6.18 -3.37 6.59
C LEU A 49 5.98 -4.58 5.66
N ARG A 50 6.01 -4.35 4.34
CA ARG A 50 5.83 -5.39 3.33
C ARG A 50 6.86 -6.51 3.42
N ASP A 51 6.49 -7.64 2.84
CA ASP A 51 7.42 -8.72 2.52
C ASP A 51 8.47 -8.25 1.49
N PRO A 52 9.78 -8.50 1.70
CA PRO A 52 10.84 -8.11 0.75
C PRO A 52 10.63 -8.66 -0.67
N ASP A 53 9.95 -9.81 -0.83
CA ASP A 53 9.66 -10.38 -2.17
C ASP A 53 8.68 -9.53 -2.99
N LEU A 54 8.00 -8.56 -2.37
CA LEU A 54 7.03 -7.66 -3.01
C LEU A 54 7.61 -6.29 -3.36
N LEU A 55 8.94 -6.21 -3.49
CA LEU A 55 9.66 -4.97 -3.79
C LEU A 55 9.16 -4.29 -5.08
N ALA A 56 8.81 -5.07 -6.12
CA ALA A 56 8.32 -4.54 -7.39
C ALA A 56 6.97 -3.81 -7.25
N SER A 57 5.98 -4.46 -6.62
CA SER A 57 4.67 -3.85 -6.37
C SER A 57 4.80 -2.62 -5.47
N ALA A 58 5.66 -2.67 -4.47
CA ALA A 58 5.87 -1.56 -3.56
C ALA A 58 6.55 -0.36 -4.21
N ARG A 59 7.53 -0.59 -5.11
CA ARG A 59 8.14 0.49 -5.91
C ARG A 59 7.08 1.19 -6.76
N LEU A 60 6.20 0.43 -7.40
CA LEU A 60 5.12 1.01 -8.20
C LEU A 60 4.15 1.84 -7.34
N TRP A 61 3.75 1.32 -6.18
CA TRP A 61 2.91 2.09 -5.25
C TRP A 61 3.61 3.32 -4.70
N LYS A 62 4.92 3.25 -4.42
CA LYS A 62 5.71 4.44 -4.07
C LYS A 62 5.58 5.53 -5.14
N PHE A 63 5.84 5.20 -6.41
CA PHE A 63 5.73 6.18 -7.48
C PHE A 63 4.33 6.76 -7.60
N LEU A 64 3.29 5.94 -7.49
CA LEU A 64 1.90 6.41 -7.54
C LEU A 64 1.56 7.35 -6.38
N LEU A 65 2.05 7.07 -5.17
CA LEU A 65 1.78 7.92 -4.00
C LEU A 65 2.53 9.25 -4.08
N GLU A 66 3.77 9.24 -4.56
CA GLU A 66 4.58 10.46 -4.76
C GLU A 66 4.04 11.32 -5.92
N ASP A 67 3.46 10.71 -6.95
CA ASP A 67 2.75 11.42 -8.04
C ASP A 67 1.47 12.09 -7.53
N LEU A 68 0.63 11.33 -6.82
CA LEU A 68 -0.62 11.84 -6.25
C LEU A 68 -0.40 12.92 -5.20
N HIS A 69 0.68 12.80 -4.42
CA HIS A 69 1.02 13.70 -3.33
C HIS A 69 2.47 14.16 -3.48
N PRO A 70 2.76 15.24 -4.22
CA PRO A 70 4.13 15.68 -4.51
C PRO A 70 4.96 16.12 -3.28
N GLY A 71 4.33 16.23 -2.10
CA GLY A 71 5.01 16.45 -0.81
C GLY A 71 5.23 15.18 0.01
N MET A 72 4.80 14.02 -0.48
CA MET A 72 4.98 12.73 0.18
C MET A 72 6.30 12.11 -0.25
N CYS A 73 7.04 11.55 0.70
CA CYS A 73 8.25 10.77 0.43
C CYS A 73 8.04 9.37 1.00
N VAL A 74 8.06 8.36 0.15
CA VAL A 74 7.90 6.97 0.56
C VAL A 74 9.28 6.31 0.56
N GLU A 75 9.78 6.06 1.76
CA GLU A 75 11.02 5.32 1.95
C GLU A 75 10.71 3.83 1.95
N LEU A 76 11.24 3.12 0.96
CA LEU A 76 11.22 1.67 0.93
C LEU A 76 12.59 1.20 1.40
N ASP A 77 12.62 0.32 2.40
CA ASP A 77 13.86 -0.38 2.73
C ASP A 77 14.17 -1.37 1.58
N GLU A 78 15.05 -0.96 0.68
CA GLU A 78 15.54 -1.78 -0.45
C GLU A 78 16.76 -2.63 -0.02
N THR A 79 17.31 -2.32 1.16
CA THR A 79 18.60 -2.79 1.66
C THR A 79 18.60 -4.21 2.21
N ARG A 80 17.42 -4.82 2.44
CA ARG A 80 17.34 -6.17 3.02
C ARG A 80 17.69 -7.30 2.04
N GLN A 81 17.90 -7.01 0.76
CA GLN A 81 18.29 -8.01 -0.25
C GLN A 81 19.81 -8.17 -0.46
N ASN A 82 20.68 -7.45 0.27
CA ASN A 82 22.15 -7.54 0.10
C ASN A 82 22.89 -8.23 1.26
N ILE A 83 22.28 -9.21 1.92
CA ILE A 83 23.00 -10.12 2.84
C ILE A 83 22.78 -11.57 2.38
N GLY A 84 23.75 -12.12 1.65
CA GLY A 84 23.82 -13.51 1.16
C GLY A 84 23.38 -13.59 -0.31
N VAL A 85 24.23 -13.83 -1.31
CA VAL A 85 25.49 -14.61 -1.39
C VAL A 85 26.37 -14.01 -2.48
#